data_AF-A0A2P2KNH5-F1
#
_entry.id   AF-A0A2P2KNH5-F1
#
_cell.length_a   1.000
_cell.length_b   1.000
_cell.length_c   1.000
_cell.angle_alpha   90.00
_cell.angle_beta   90.00
_cell.angle_gamma   90.00
#
_symmetry.space_group_name_H-M   'P 1'
#
loop_
_entity.id
_entity.type
_entity.pdbx_description
1 polymer ?
#
loop_
_entity_poly.entity_id
_entity_poly.type
_entity_poly.pdbx_seq_one_letter_code
_entity_poly.pdbx_strand_id
1 'polypeptide(L)'
;MCPSMSCLLQDQREQWKCRPEKPSQSVKVFRCQLPCINPFYSSEPPRHNGTDKPSGPGAALCNWCCTWRGDKVCSSCKRAHYCSQKHQTLHWRSGHRIKCQQLSLSSELPGSSFSNGGTTQTEIIKGQYIYKNITKLLH
;
A
#
# COMPACT_ATOMS: atom_id res chain seq x y z
N MET A 1 -2.52 -6.52 -7.03
CA MET A 1 -3.79 -6.03 -7.62
C MET A 1 -4.78 -7.18 -7.71
N CYS A 2 -6.07 -6.95 -7.45
CA CYS A 2 -7.10 -7.99 -7.57
C CYS A 2 -7.25 -8.44 -9.03
N PRO A 3 -7.12 -9.73 -9.37
CA PRO A 3 -7.30 -10.17 -10.75
C PRO A 3 -8.68 -9.79 -11.31
N SER A 4 -9.72 -9.83 -10.47
CA SER A 4 -11.10 -9.52 -10.87
C SER A 4 -11.48 -8.05 -10.80
N MET A 5 -10.58 -7.14 -10.40
CA MET A 5 -10.87 -5.72 -10.16
C MET A 5 -12.04 -5.43 -9.18
N SER A 6 -12.59 -6.44 -8.51
CA SER A 6 -13.75 -6.31 -7.60
C SER A 6 -13.58 -5.25 -6.52
N CYS A 7 -12.39 -5.16 -5.91
CA CYS A 7 -12.09 -4.14 -4.91
C CYS A 7 -11.98 -2.72 -5.49
N LEU A 8 -11.60 -2.56 -6.76
CA LEU A 8 -11.60 -1.27 -7.44
C LEU A 8 -13.02 -0.81 -7.73
N LEU A 9 -13.87 -1.72 -8.25
CA LEU A 9 -15.27 -1.41 -8.51
C LEU A 9 -16.03 -1.09 -7.23
N GLN A 10 -15.70 -1.77 -6.14
CA GLN A 10 -16.26 -1.45 -4.83
C GLN A 10 -15.82 -0.08 -4.33
N ASP A 11 -14.57 0.31 -4.57
CA ASP A 11 -14.07 1.65 -4.29
C ASP A 11 -14.86 2.73 -5.01
N GLN A 12 -14.98 2.60 -6.33
CA GLN A 12 -15.73 3.54 -7.15
C GLN A 12 -17.19 3.69 -6.71
N ARG A 13 -17.87 2.57 -6.43
CA ARG A 13 -19.27 2.60 -5.95
C ARG A 13 -19.41 3.37 -4.64
N GLU A 14 -18.46 3.24 -3.74
CA GLU A 14 -18.54 3.86 -2.42
C GLU A 14 -18.19 5.34 -2.49
N GLN A 15 -17.26 5.73 -3.37
CA GLN A 15 -17.02 7.13 -3.73
C GLN A 15 -18.27 7.79 -4.32
N TRP A 16 -19.04 7.09 -5.14
CA TRP A 16 -20.30 7.60 -5.71
C TRP A 16 -21.45 7.71 -4.72
N LYS A 17 -21.39 7.04 -3.56
CA LYS A 17 -22.42 7.17 -2.51
C LYS A 17 -22.26 8.44 -1.67
N CYS A 18 -21.09 9.09 -1.69
CA CYS A 18 -20.86 10.33 -0.98
C CYS A 18 -21.75 11.45 -1.55
N ARG A 19 -22.73 11.89 -0.75
CA ARG A 19 -23.67 12.96 -1.11
C ARG A 19 -22.94 14.30 -1.31
N PRO A 20 -23.49 15.22 -2.12
CA PRO A 20 -22.88 16.52 -2.43
C PRO A 20 -22.58 17.41 -1.21
N GLU A 21 -23.15 17.12 -0.04
CA GLU A 21 -22.88 17.85 1.22
C GLU A 21 -21.43 17.70 1.72
N LYS A 22 -20.68 16.70 1.25
CA LYS A 22 -19.23 16.58 1.49
C LYS A 22 -18.52 16.18 0.19
N PRO A 23 -17.83 17.11 -0.50
CA PRO A 23 -17.16 16.86 -1.77
C PRO A 23 -15.83 16.10 -1.60
N SER A 24 -15.74 15.17 -0.65
CA SER A 24 -14.58 14.32 -0.45
C SER A 24 -14.66 13.09 -1.35
N GLN A 25 -14.69 13.33 -2.67
CA GLN A 25 -14.44 12.28 -3.67
C GLN A 25 -12.93 12.18 -3.87
N SER A 26 -12.33 11.06 -3.47
CA SER A 26 -10.91 10.85 -3.69
C SER A 26 -10.67 10.39 -5.12
N VAL A 27 -9.87 11.15 -5.87
CA VAL A 27 -9.47 10.82 -7.24
C VAL A 27 -8.08 10.22 -7.23
N LYS A 28 -7.86 9.16 -8.02
CA LYS A 28 -6.54 8.57 -8.20
C LYS A 28 -5.94 9.10 -9.49
N VAL A 29 -4.86 9.85 -9.36
CA VAL A 29 -4.10 10.41 -10.49
C VAL A 29 -2.72 9.77 -10.55
N PHE A 30 -2.29 9.43 -11.76
CA PHE A 30 -0.91 9.01 -11.98
C PHE A 30 -0.01 10.25 -12.02
N ARG A 31 1.23 10.10 -11.55
CA ARG A 31 2.19 11.22 -11.53
C ARG A 31 2.43 11.82 -12.92
N CYS A 32 2.34 11.00 -13.98
CA CYS A 32 2.47 11.41 -15.38
C CYS A 32 1.26 12.19 -15.93
N GLN A 33 0.13 12.21 -15.22
CA GLN A 33 -1.04 13.01 -15.59
C GLN A 33 -0.99 14.43 -15.01
N LEU A 34 0.00 14.72 -14.15
CA LEU A 34 0.18 16.02 -13.51
C LEU A 34 1.43 16.73 -14.06
N PRO A 35 1.45 18.07 -14.11
CA PRO A 35 2.65 18.83 -14.45
C PRO A 35 3.86 18.42 -13.59
N CYS A 36 5.06 18.52 -14.16
CA CYS A 36 6.29 18.22 -13.43
C CYS A 36 6.41 19.09 -12.16
N ILE A 37 6.07 20.37 -12.25
CA ILE A 37 5.99 21.29 -11.11
C ILE A 37 4.53 21.40 -10.69
N ASN A 38 4.18 20.94 -9.49
CA ASN A 38 2.83 21.07 -8.94
C ASN A 38 2.87 21.20 -7.39
N PRO A 39 1.82 21.72 -6.74
CA PRO A 39 1.80 21.93 -5.29
C PRO A 39 1.79 20.65 -4.44
N PHE A 40 1.57 19.47 -5.03
CA PHE A 40 1.33 18.22 -4.30
C PHE A 40 2.56 17.30 -4.26
N TYR A 41 3.45 17.39 -5.26
CA TYR A 41 4.59 16.50 -5.42
C TYR A 41 5.86 17.27 -5.75
N SER A 42 7.00 16.80 -5.23
CA SER A 42 8.32 17.27 -5.65
C SER A 42 8.51 17.09 -7.16
N SER A 43 9.27 18.01 -7.77
CA SER A 43 9.78 17.86 -9.14
C SER A 43 10.87 16.80 -9.22
N GLU A 44 11.63 16.59 -8.15
CA GLU A 44 12.63 15.54 -8.09
C GLU A 44 12.03 14.20 -7.63
N PRO A 45 12.48 13.07 -8.21
CA PRO A 45 12.03 11.75 -7.79
C PRO A 45 12.47 11.45 -6.34
N PRO A 46 11.68 10.67 -5.58
CA PRO A 46 12.06 10.20 -4.25
C PRO A 46 13.43 9.51 -4.27
N ARG A 47 14.26 9.78 -3.26
CA ARG A 47 15.60 9.19 -3.18
C ARG A 47 15.59 7.73 -2.71
N HIS A 48 14.45 7.22 -2.22
CA HIS A 48 14.30 5.87 -1.68
C HIS A 48 15.21 5.57 -0.47
N ASN A 49 15.71 6.61 0.20
CA ASN A 49 16.61 6.52 1.35
C ASN A 49 15.85 6.45 2.69
N GLY A 50 14.52 6.28 2.64
CA GLY A 50 13.65 6.28 3.82
C GLY A 50 13.32 7.68 4.37
N THR A 51 13.82 8.75 3.75
CA THR A 51 13.52 10.15 4.12
C THR A 51 12.19 10.65 3.54
N ASP A 52 11.66 9.95 2.54
CA ASP A 52 10.42 10.30 1.85
C ASP A 52 9.23 10.06 2.78
N LYS A 53 8.74 11.13 3.42
CA LYS A 53 7.57 11.06 4.31
C LYS A 53 6.30 11.33 3.50
N PRO A 54 5.24 10.50 3.64
CA PRO A 54 3.94 10.86 3.13
C PRO A 54 3.44 12.13 3.82
N SER A 55 2.76 13.01 3.07
CA SER A 55 2.27 14.31 3.56
C SER A 55 1.21 14.20 4.67
N GLY A 56 0.77 12.99 5.02
CA GLY A 56 -0.13 12.72 6.13
C GLY A 56 -0.33 11.22 6.36
N PRO A 57 -1.05 10.84 7.44
CA PRO A 57 -1.47 9.46 7.65
C PRO A 57 -2.41 9.04 6.53
N GLY A 58 -1.90 8.23 5.61
CA GLY A 58 -2.72 7.66 4.53
C GLY A 58 -3.79 6.72 5.09
N ALA A 59 -4.87 6.54 4.32
CA ALA A 59 -5.87 5.52 4.64
C ALA A 59 -5.22 4.14 4.76
N ALA A 60 -5.62 3.35 5.75
CA ALA A 60 -5.18 1.97 5.88
C ALA A 60 -5.75 1.14 4.73
N LEU A 61 -4.97 0.97 3.66
CA LEU A 61 -5.34 0.17 2.50
C LEU A 61 -5.00 -1.30 2.71
N CYS A 62 -5.72 -2.18 2.02
CA CYS A 62 -5.40 -3.59 1.99
C CYS A 62 -3.97 -3.82 1.43
N ASN A 63 -3.09 -4.48 2.20
CA ASN A 63 -1.70 -4.75 1.83
C ASN A 63 -1.52 -5.69 0.63
N TRP A 64 -2.59 -6.39 0.21
CA TRP A 64 -2.58 -7.27 -0.96
C TRP A 64 -2.99 -6.55 -2.25
N CYS A 65 -4.15 -5.89 -2.24
CA CYS A 65 -4.69 -5.27 -3.46
C CYS A 65 -4.31 -3.80 -3.61
N CYS A 66 -4.04 -3.09 -2.51
CA CYS A 66 -3.72 -1.67 -2.46
C CYS A 66 -4.81 -0.76 -3.06
N THR A 67 -6.06 -1.23 -3.04
CA THR A 67 -7.20 -0.52 -3.67
C THR A 67 -8.28 -0.15 -2.68
N TRP A 68 -8.72 -1.13 -1.86
CA TRP A 68 -9.83 -0.94 -0.94
C TRP A 68 -9.33 -0.83 0.51
N ARG A 69 -10.16 -0.24 1.37
CA ARG A 69 -9.90 -0.11 2.80
C ARG A 69 -9.60 -1.46 3.45
N GLY A 70 -8.60 -1.46 4.33
CA GLY A 70 -8.06 -2.63 5.00
C GLY A 70 -8.63 -2.81 6.41
N ASP A 71 -9.95 -2.96 6.50
CA ASP A 71 -10.67 -2.99 7.79
C ASP A 71 -10.33 -4.21 8.65
N LYS A 72 -9.79 -5.28 8.06
CA LYS A 72 -9.40 -6.51 8.78
C LYS A 72 -7.91 -6.51 9.05
N VAL A 73 -7.53 -6.61 10.32
CA VAL A 73 -6.14 -6.61 10.74
C VAL A 73 -5.65 -8.05 10.94
N CYS A 74 -4.40 -8.33 10.57
CA CYS A 74 -3.75 -9.59 10.91
C CYS A 74 -3.72 -9.75 12.44
N SER A 75 -4.33 -10.82 12.96
CA SER A 75 -4.40 -11.08 14.39
C SER A 75 -3.02 -11.32 15.04
N SER A 76 -2.05 -11.83 14.29
CA SER A 76 -0.71 -12.13 14.81
C SER A 76 0.18 -10.87 14.89
N CYS A 77 0.44 -10.20 13.77
CA CYS A 77 1.36 -9.06 13.76
C CYS A 77 0.70 -7.71 14.03
N LYS A 78 -0.64 -7.61 13.99
CA LYS A 78 -1.42 -6.37 14.14
C LYS A 78 -1.05 -5.22 13.19
N ARG A 79 -0.19 -5.48 12.19
CA ARG A 79 0.38 -4.48 11.26
C ARG A 79 -0.15 -4.57 9.84
N ALA A 80 -0.53 -5.75 9.39
CA ALA A 80 -1.06 -5.94 8.03
C ALA A 80 -2.59 -5.83 8.03
N HIS A 81 -3.11 -5.10 7.04
CA HIS A 81 -4.50 -4.76 6.85
C HIS A 81 -5.05 -5.41 5.57
N TYR A 82 -6.30 -5.86 5.61
CA TYR A 82 -6.96 -6.60 4.55
C TYR A 82 -8.41 -6.19 4.39
N CYS A 83 -8.90 -6.10 3.15
CA CYS A 83 -10.32 -5.91 2.91
C CYS A 83 -11.14 -7.20 3.04
N SER A 84 -10.49 -8.37 2.96
CA SER A 84 -11.15 -9.67 3.02
C SER A 84 -10.19 -10.76 3.52
N GLN A 85 -10.77 -11.84 4.05
CA GLN A 85 -10.02 -13.04 4.43
C GLN A 85 -9.28 -13.65 3.24
N LYS A 86 -9.90 -13.62 2.05
CA LYS A 86 -9.28 -14.11 0.80
C LYS A 86 -7.96 -13.42 0.52
N HIS A 87 -7.90 -12.10 0.67
CA HIS A 87 -6.67 -11.34 0.47
C HIS A 87 -5.62 -11.59 1.54
N GLN A 88 -6.04 -11.81 2.79
CA GLN A 88 -5.11 -12.24 3.83
C GLN A 88 -4.47 -13.58 3.47
N THR A 89 -5.25 -14.58 3.06
CA THR A 89 -4.74 -15.90 2.65
C THR A 89 -3.80 -15.82 1.45
N LEU A 90 -4.13 -15.02 0.44
CA LEU A 90 -3.25 -14.82 -0.72
C LEU A 90 -1.94 -14.14 -0.32
N HIS A 91 -2.00 -13.05 0.45
CA HIS A 91 -0.82 -12.35 0.93
C HIS A 91 0.05 -13.23 1.84
N TRP A 92 -0.57 -14.07 2.68
CA TRP A 92 0.10 -15.07 3.51
C TRP A 92 0.97 -16.00 2.67
N ARG A 93 0.39 -16.57 1.60
CA ARG A 93 1.08 -17.48 0.68
C ARG A 93 2.19 -16.78 -0.11
N SER A 94 2.02 -15.49 -0.44
CA SER A 94 3.03 -14.71 -1.17
C SER A 94 4.16 -14.14 -0.30
N GLY A 95 4.32 -14.62 0.93
CA GLY A 95 5.48 -14.31 1.78
C GLY A 95 5.18 -13.46 3.00
N HIS A 96 3.93 -13.06 3.26
CA HIS A 96 3.61 -12.40 4.52
C HIS A 96 3.87 -13.30 5.73
N ARG A 97 3.74 -14.62 5.61
CA ARG A 97 4.04 -15.57 6.71
C ARG A 97 5.39 -15.30 7.38
N ILE A 98 6.44 -15.13 6.58
CA ILE A 98 7.82 -14.95 7.04
C ILE A 98 7.95 -13.62 7.79
N LYS A 99 7.46 -12.53 7.17
CA LYS A 99 7.50 -11.20 7.77
C LYS A 99 6.62 -11.08 9.00
N CYS A 100 5.46 -11.74 8.99
CA CYS A 100 4.51 -11.70 10.09
C CYS A 100 5.20 -12.19 11.36
N GLN A 101 5.90 -13.32 11.32
CA GLN A 101 6.60 -13.88 12.47
C GLN A 101 7.66 -12.91 13.03
N GLN A 102 8.47 -12.32 12.16
CA GLN A 102 9.49 -11.34 12.57
C GLN A 102 8.87 -10.13 13.28
N LEU A 103 7.75 -9.63 12.75
CA LEU A 103 7.07 -8.47 13.31
C LEU A 103 6.32 -8.78 14.61
N SER A 104 5.75 -9.98 14.74
CA SER A 104 5.09 -10.42 15.97
C SER A 104 6.09 -10.49 17.13
N LEU A 105 7.32 -10.96 16.88
CA LEU A 105 8.37 -11.07 17.91
C LEU A 105 8.89 -9.71 18.40
N SER A 106 8.94 -8.70 17.54
CA SER A 106 9.36 -7.35 17.94
C SER A 106 8.34 -6.60 18.79
N SER A 107 7.15 -7.17 19.02
CA SER A 107 6.04 -6.51 19.73
C SER A 107 6.07 -6.73 21.25
N GLU A 108 6.95 -7.62 21.76
CA GLU A 108 6.97 -8.09 23.15
C GLU A 108 8.08 -7.46 24.03
N LEU A 109 8.79 -6.43 23.57
CA LEU A 109 9.77 -5.70 24.38
C LEU A 109 9.23 -4.35 24.87
N PRO A 110 9.02 -4.14 26.19
CA PRO A 110 8.68 -2.84 26.72
C PRO A 110 9.94 -1.98 26.85
N GLY A 111 9.96 -0.85 26.14
CA GLY A 111 10.90 0.25 26.38
C GLY A 111 12.31 0.03 25.83
N SER A 112 12.50 0.36 24.56
CA SER A 112 13.73 1.06 24.18
C SER A 112 13.51 1.88 22.90
N SER A 113 13.70 3.18 23.04
CA SER A 113 13.81 4.12 21.92
C SER A 113 15.04 3.71 21.10
N PHE A 114 14.84 2.91 20.06
CA PHE A 114 15.84 2.71 19.04
C PHE A 114 15.28 3.14 17.69
N SER A 115 15.64 4.37 17.33
CA SER A 115 15.71 4.84 15.95
C SER A 115 16.49 3.82 15.14
N ASN A 116 15.86 3.11 14.21
CA ASN A 116 16.61 2.37 13.20
C ASN A 116 15.82 2.26 11.90
N GLY A 117 16.39 2.89 10.87
CA GLY A 117 16.09 2.62 9.48
C GLY A 117 16.41 1.16 9.17
N GLY A 118 15.39 0.42 8.78
CA GLY A 118 15.50 -0.94 8.29
C GLY A 118 14.79 -1.02 6.95
N THR A 119 15.54 -0.71 5.89
CA THR A 119 15.14 -0.82 4.49
C THR A 119 14.55 -2.21 4.23
N THR A 120 13.23 -2.29 4.10
CA THR A 120 12.58 -3.51 3.63
C THR A 120 12.94 -3.70 2.16
N GLN A 121 13.85 -4.64 1.88
CA GLN A 121 14.21 -5.16 0.54
C GLN A 121 13.01 -5.55 -0.36
N THR A 122 11.77 -5.46 0.13
CA THR A 122 10.58 -5.91 -0.58
C THR A 122 9.97 -4.87 -1.52
N GLU A 123 10.31 -3.60 -1.37
CA GLU A 123 9.87 -2.57 -2.33
C GLU A 123 10.64 -2.68 -3.65
N ILE A 124 11.92 -3.04 -3.59
CA ILE A 124 12.79 -3.28 -4.76
C ILE A 124 12.28 -4.46 -5.58
N ILE A 125 11.87 -5.56 -4.94
CA ILE A 125 11.40 -6.76 -5.65
C ILE A 125 10.03 -6.54 -6.30
N LYS A 126 9.12 -5.79 -5.66
CA LYS A 126 7.80 -5.46 -6.25
C LYS A 126 7.93 -4.51 -7.44
N GLY A 127 8.83 -3.52 -7.37
CA GLY A 127 9.14 -2.64 -8.49
C GLY A 127 9.74 -3.38 -9.69
N GLN A 128 10.67 -4.31 -9.45
CA GLN A 128 11.28 -5.13 -10.50
C GLN A 128 10.28 -6.11 -11.15
N TYR A 129 9.36 -6.71 -10.40
CA TYR A 129 8.40 -7.68 -10.95
C TYR A 129 7.33 -7.00 -11.82
N ILE A 130 6.99 -5.74 -11.53
CA ILE A 130 6.09 -4.93 -12.36
C ILE A 130 6.80 -4.47 -13.64
N TYR A 131 8.04 -3.98 -13.56
CA TYR A 131 8.82 -3.56 -14.73
C TYR A 131 9.12 -4.71 -15.71
N LYS A 132 9.45 -5.91 -15.21
CA LYS A 132 9.77 -7.08 -16.05
C LYS A 132 8.57 -7.68 -16.78
N ASN A 133 7.33 -7.45 -16.30
CA ASN A 133 6.13 -7.93 -16.99
C ASN A 133 5.62 -6.94 -18.04
N ILE A 134 5.89 -5.65 -17.89
CA ILE A 134 5.51 -4.63 -18.88
C ILE A 134 6.36 -4.77 -20.15
N THR A 135 7.67 -5.04 -20.03
CA THR A 135 8.55 -5.21 -21.19
C THR A 135 8.34 -6.49 -21.99
N LYS A 136 7.63 -7.49 -21.44
CA LYS A 136 7.27 -8.74 -22.15
C LYS A 136 5.97 -8.67 -22.96
N LEU A 137 5.20 -7.58 -22.84
CA LEU A 137 3.93 -7.39 -23.55
C LEU A 137 4.03 -6.39 -24.72
N LEU A 138 5.25 -5.94 -25.04
CA LEU A 138 5.54 -4.98 -26.11
C LEU A 138 6.37 -5.59 -27.26
N HIS A 139 6.40 -6.92 -27.41
CA HIS A 139 6.94 -7.62 -28.56
C HIS A 139 5.95 -8.67 -29.04
#